data_AF-A0A238JU05-F1
#
_entry.id   AF-A0A238JU05-F1
#
_cell.length_a   1.000
_cell.length_b   1.000
_cell.length_c   1.000
_cell.angle_alpha   90.00
_cell.angle_beta   90.00
_cell.angle_gamma   90.00
#
_symmetry.space_group_name_H-M   'P 1'
#
loop_
_entity.id
_entity.type
_entity.pdbx_description
1 polymer ?
#
loop_
_entity_poly.entity_id
_entity_poly.type
_entity_poly.pdbx_seq_one_letter_code
_entity_poly.pdbx_strand_id
1 'polypeptide(L)'
;MRFVLLCLSLTLFASPSWSQEEIGLAAPEDVARSGLLKHILPRFSLKTGIRVVADDAGAMVLAVGPPGQPVFQRGGDIYHLRIQDETRQARFQDWLMSDVGKRTVESFAPTEGDPFSASFETVAAPESDAIEGDALLGEKLSLTHCGRCHVIGPQNRMNGLGSTPSFAVLRAMPDWSNRFQAFFALNPHPSFTQIEGITAPFDPERPPPIHPLMLTQDELDAILAYVSVIRAADLGAPLKLQ
;
A
#
# COMPACT_ATOMS: atom_id res chain seq x y z
N MET A 1 -10.42 43.36 -59.05
CA MET A 1 -9.00 43.33 -58.66
C MET A 1 -8.95 42.79 -57.24
N ARG A 2 -8.74 41.48 -57.06
CA ARG A 2 -7.42 40.81 -56.94
C ARG A 2 -6.61 41.40 -55.76
N PHE A 3 -6.25 40.54 -54.80
CA PHE A 3 -5.29 40.75 -53.69
C PHE A 3 -5.78 41.09 -52.27
N VAL A 4 -6.88 40.48 -51.78
CA VAL A 4 -7.09 40.42 -50.31
C VAL A 4 -7.53 39.03 -49.88
N LEU A 5 -6.75 38.00 -50.28
CA LEU A 5 -7.10 36.60 -50.03
C LEU A 5 -5.91 35.74 -49.55
N LEU A 6 -4.84 36.35 -49.02
CA LEU A 6 -3.62 35.59 -48.71
C LEU A 6 -2.90 35.94 -47.39
N CYS A 7 -3.61 36.38 -46.35
CA CYS A 7 -2.99 36.52 -45.01
C CYS A 7 -3.80 35.90 -43.86
N LEU A 8 -4.89 35.19 -44.13
CA LEU A 8 -5.76 34.63 -43.09
C LEU A 8 -5.84 33.10 -43.15
N SER A 9 -4.68 32.44 -43.19
CA SER A 9 -4.58 30.97 -43.10
C SER A 9 -3.46 30.50 -42.17
N LEU A 10 -3.05 31.36 -41.23
CA LEU A 10 -2.13 31.01 -40.15
C LEU A 10 -2.69 31.43 -38.79
N THR A 11 -3.98 31.21 -38.55
CA THR A 11 -4.46 31.11 -37.16
C THR A 11 -3.96 29.78 -36.62
N LEU A 12 -2.83 29.87 -35.91
CA LEU A 12 -2.24 28.81 -35.12
C LEU A 12 -3.35 27.98 -34.46
N PHE A 13 -3.30 26.67 -34.65
CA PHE A 13 -3.83 25.73 -33.67
C PHE A 13 -3.03 25.94 -32.38
N ALA A 14 -3.39 26.97 -31.62
CA ALA A 14 -3.08 27.04 -30.20
C ALA A 14 -3.98 25.98 -29.55
N SER A 15 -3.53 24.72 -29.60
CA SER A 15 -4.05 23.72 -28.68
C SER A 15 -3.85 24.31 -27.27
N PRO A 16 -4.89 24.36 -26.42
CA PRO A 16 -4.65 24.66 -25.03
C PRO A 16 -3.61 23.65 -24.56
N SER A 17 -2.45 24.15 -24.13
CA SER A 17 -1.54 23.34 -23.33
C SER A 17 -2.39 22.91 -22.14
N TRP A 18 -2.74 21.62 -22.09
CA TRP A 18 -3.39 21.05 -20.92
C TRP A 18 -2.41 21.28 -19.77
N SER A 19 -2.67 22.30 -18.96
CA SER A 19 -1.92 22.51 -17.73
C SER A 19 -2.08 21.22 -16.94
N GLN A 20 -0.98 20.50 -16.70
CA GLN A 20 -1.02 19.34 -15.84
C GLN A 20 -1.64 19.76 -14.50
N GLU A 21 -2.68 19.06 -14.06
CA GLU A 21 -3.34 19.33 -12.77
C GLU A 21 -2.32 19.29 -11.63
N GLU A 22 -2.36 20.28 -10.76
CA GLU A 22 -1.49 20.35 -9.60
C GLU A 22 -1.84 19.25 -8.60
N ILE A 23 -0.83 18.65 -7.99
CA ILE A 23 -1.04 17.67 -6.92
C ILE A 23 -0.87 18.40 -5.59
N GLY A 24 -1.93 18.43 -4.78
CA GLY A 24 -1.88 18.98 -3.43
C GLY A 24 -1.13 18.07 -2.45
N LEU A 25 -0.31 18.68 -1.58
CA LEU A 25 0.39 18.04 -0.47
C LEU A 25 0.00 18.73 0.83
N ALA A 26 -0.74 18.02 1.68
CA ALA A 26 -1.00 18.42 3.06
C ALA A 26 0.20 18.05 3.92
N ALA A 27 0.57 18.95 4.85
CA ALA A 27 1.67 18.69 5.79
C ALA A 27 1.33 19.23 7.18
N PRO A 28 1.95 18.68 8.25
CA PRO A 28 1.75 19.18 9.59
C PRO A 28 2.28 20.61 9.72
N GLU A 29 1.74 21.36 10.69
CA GLU A 29 2.01 22.79 10.82
C GLU A 29 3.52 23.10 10.97
N ASP A 30 4.26 22.24 11.67
CA ASP A 30 5.69 22.40 11.90
C ASP A 30 6.49 22.31 10.59
N VAL A 31 6.12 21.41 9.68
CA VAL A 31 6.70 21.25 8.34
C VAL A 31 6.28 22.41 7.45
N ALA A 32 4.99 22.77 7.45
CA ALA A 32 4.46 23.85 6.63
C ALA A 32 5.11 25.20 6.97
N ARG A 33 5.30 25.48 8.27
CA ARG A 33 5.92 26.71 8.78
C ARG A 33 7.43 26.73 8.66
N SER A 34 8.09 25.57 8.67
CA SER A 34 9.56 25.50 8.58
C SER A 34 10.13 26.10 7.30
N GLY A 35 9.34 26.13 6.22
CA GLY A 35 9.80 26.51 4.88
C GLY A 35 10.34 25.36 4.05
N LEU A 36 10.40 24.13 4.58
CA LEU A 36 10.90 22.95 3.86
C LEU A 36 10.16 22.74 2.54
N LEU A 37 8.82 22.81 2.53
CA LEU A 37 8.02 22.61 1.32
C LEU A 37 8.36 23.65 0.22
N LYS A 38 8.58 24.90 0.62
CA LYS A 38 9.01 25.98 -0.31
C LYS A 38 10.39 25.70 -0.89
N HIS A 39 11.21 24.92 -0.21
CA HIS A 39 12.52 24.49 -0.68
C HIS A 39 12.43 23.26 -1.59
N ILE A 40 11.69 22.21 -1.21
CA ILE A 40 11.69 20.93 -1.96
C ILE A 40 10.80 20.96 -3.21
N LEU A 41 9.61 21.55 -3.15
CA LEU A 41 8.58 21.42 -4.20
C LEU A 41 9.00 22.03 -5.54
N PRO A 42 9.62 23.23 -5.59
CA PRO A 42 10.09 23.79 -6.86
C PRO A 42 11.18 22.95 -7.52
N ARG A 43 12.07 22.34 -6.72
CA ARG A 43 13.20 21.53 -7.22
C ARG A 43 12.73 20.21 -7.80
N PHE A 44 11.77 19.57 -7.15
CA PHE A 44 11.08 18.42 -7.71
C PHE A 44 10.42 18.80 -9.04
N SER A 45 9.58 19.84 -9.04
CA SER A 45 8.81 20.26 -10.21
C SER A 45 9.70 20.60 -11.40
N LEU A 46 10.83 21.30 -11.16
CA LEU A 46 11.79 21.64 -12.19
C LEU A 46 12.44 20.40 -12.83
N LYS A 47 12.72 19.36 -12.05
CA LYS A 47 13.40 18.15 -12.53
C LYS A 47 12.44 17.18 -13.21
N THR A 48 11.19 17.11 -12.77
CA THR A 48 10.24 16.06 -13.20
C THR A 48 9.13 16.57 -14.10
N GLY A 49 8.90 17.89 -14.15
CA GLY A 49 7.76 18.50 -14.84
C GLY A 49 6.42 18.28 -14.13
N ILE A 50 6.39 17.58 -12.99
CA ILE A 50 5.18 17.32 -12.20
C ILE A 50 5.04 18.43 -11.17
N ARG A 51 3.93 19.16 -11.22
CA ARG A 51 3.66 20.26 -10.28
C ARG A 51 3.01 19.74 -9.00
N VAL A 52 3.72 19.91 -7.88
CA VAL A 52 3.22 19.62 -6.52
C VAL A 52 3.16 20.94 -5.74
N VAL A 53 2.06 21.16 -5.04
CA VAL A 53 1.82 22.39 -4.26
C VAL A 53 1.41 22.05 -2.83
N ALA A 54 1.77 22.91 -1.88
CA ALA A 54 1.29 22.77 -0.52
C ALA A 54 -0.21 23.12 -0.49
N ASP A 55 -1.02 22.20 0.02
CA ASP A 55 -2.48 22.30 0.09
C ASP A 55 -2.98 21.49 1.29
N ASP A 56 -3.64 22.13 2.25
CA ASP A 56 -4.13 21.49 3.47
C ASP A 56 -5.17 20.39 3.19
N ALA A 57 -5.84 20.44 2.03
CA ALA A 57 -6.77 19.42 1.54
C ALA A 57 -6.17 18.54 0.43
N GLY A 58 -4.84 18.54 0.30
CA GLY A 58 -4.11 17.84 -0.74
C GLY A 58 -4.28 16.32 -0.70
N ALA A 59 -4.22 15.68 -1.86
CA ALA A 59 -4.35 14.22 -2.00
C ALA A 59 -3.18 13.44 -1.38
N MET A 60 -1.98 14.04 -1.36
CA MET A 60 -0.82 13.51 -0.62
C MET A 60 -0.77 14.11 0.78
N VAL A 61 -0.36 13.32 1.77
CA VAL A 61 -0.31 13.76 3.17
C VAL A 61 1.03 13.40 3.80
N LEU A 62 1.74 14.37 4.37
CA LEU A 62 2.82 14.15 5.32
C LEU A 62 2.23 14.05 6.73
N ALA A 63 2.65 13.05 7.50
CA ALA A 63 2.23 12.88 8.88
C ALA A 63 3.36 12.27 9.71
N VAL A 64 3.37 12.56 11.02
CA VAL A 64 4.29 11.89 11.95
C VAL A 64 3.82 10.46 12.16
N GLY A 65 4.74 9.51 11.97
CA GLY A 65 4.47 8.08 12.11
C GLY A 65 3.64 7.42 10.99
N PRO A 66 3.58 6.08 10.99
CA PRO A 66 2.83 5.30 9.99
C PRO A 66 1.31 5.57 10.06
N PRO A 67 0.53 5.25 9.00
CA PRO A 67 0.94 4.61 7.74
C PRO A 67 1.64 5.57 6.76
N GLY A 68 2.26 5.03 5.72
CA GLY A 68 2.95 5.77 4.65
C GLY A 68 4.43 5.39 4.54
N GLN A 69 5.14 6.08 3.64
CA GLN A 69 6.55 5.85 3.38
C GLN A 69 7.41 6.87 4.13
N PRO A 70 8.34 6.45 4.99
CA PRO A 70 9.13 7.39 5.77
C PRO A 70 10.11 8.15 4.86
N VAL A 71 10.10 9.48 4.94
CA VAL A 71 10.82 10.36 3.99
C VAL A 71 11.90 11.23 4.63
N PHE A 72 11.69 11.69 5.86
CA PHE A 72 12.66 12.47 6.64
C PHE A 72 12.25 12.52 8.11
N GLN A 73 13.17 12.92 8.98
CA GLN A 73 12.92 13.16 10.40
C GLN A 73 13.23 14.60 10.80
N ARG A 74 12.68 15.02 11.94
CA ARG A 74 13.04 16.26 12.64
C ARG A 74 12.80 16.09 14.14
N GLY A 75 13.78 16.45 14.97
CA GLY A 75 13.63 16.40 16.43
C GLY A 75 13.26 15.01 17.00
N GLY A 76 13.57 13.94 16.27
CA GLY A 76 13.19 12.55 16.61
C GLY A 76 11.86 12.08 16.00
N ASP A 77 11.05 12.97 15.44
CA ASP A 77 9.81 12.59 14.75
C ASP A 77 10.10 12.18 13.30
N ILE A 78 9.64 11.00 12.89
CA ILE A 78 9.76 10.50 11.51
C ILE A 78 8.48 10.80 10.73
N TYR A 79 8.62 11.57 9.65
CA TYR A 79 7.53 11.94 8.75
C TYR A 79 7.36 10.89 7.67
N HIS A 80 6.12 10.44 7.51
CA HIS A 80 5.69 9.47 6.51
C HIS A 80 4.82 10.17 5.46
N LEU A 81 5.14 9.93 4.19
CA LEU A 81 4.36 10.38 3.05
C LEU A 81 3.30 9.32 2.70
N ARG A 82 2.04 9.74 2.66
CA ARG A 82 0.88 8.93 2.27
C ARG A 82 0.45 9.35 0.87
N ILE A 83 0.23 8.36 0.00
CA ILE A 83 -0.20 8.54 -1.39
C ILE A 83 -1.39 7.63 -1.69
N GLN A 84 -2.17 7.96 -2.72
CA GLN A 84 -3.37 7.22 -3.16
C GLN A 84 -3.10 6.35 -4.40
N ASP A 85 -1.86 5.89 -4.58
CA ASP A 85 -1.39 5.01 -5.68
C ASP A 85 -1.45 5.59 -7.11
N GLU A 86 -1.42 6.92 -7.28
CA GLU A 86 -1.22 7.53 -8.61
C GLU A 86 0.26 7.51 -9.06
N THR A 87 0.52 7.23 -10.34
CA THR A 87 1.87 7.24 -10.93
C THR A 87 2.63 8.54 -10.65
N ARG A 88 1.93 9.69 -10.63
CA ARG A 88 2.58 11.00 -10.38
C ARG A 88 2.94 11.21 -8.90
N GLN A 89 2.12 10.71 -7.98
CA GLN A 89 2.40 10.76 -6.53
C GLN A 89 3.56 9.83 -6.18
N ALA A 90 3.58 8.62 -6.76
CA ALA A 90 4.70 7.68 -6.63
C ALA A 90 6.02 8.31 -7.10
N ARG A 91 6.01 9.06 -8.22
CA ARG A 91 7.20 9.79 -8.69
C ARG A 91 7.72 10.82 -7.70
N PHE A 92 6.84 11.50 -6.95
CA PHE A 92 7.25 12.44 -5.91
C PHE A 92 7.88 11.72 -4.72
N GLN A 93 7.26 10.63 -4.26
CA GLN A 93 7.80 9.77 -3.21
C GLN A 93 9.18 9.20 -3.59
N ASP A 94 9.31 8.62 -4.77
CA ASP A 94 10.57 8.06 -5.30
C ASP A 94 11.66 9.12 -5.35
N TRP A 95 11.31 10.34 -5.79
CA TRP A 95 12.26 11.44 -5.84
C TRP A 95 12.73 11.84 -4.43
N LEU A 96 11.83 11.97 -3.46
CA LEU A 96 12.16 12.27 -2.06
C LEU A 96 13.12 11.23 -1.48
N MET A 97 12.90 9.95 -1.78
CA MET A 97 13.71 8.83 -1.29
C MET A 97 15.04 8.65 -2.05
N SER A 98 15.18 9.26 -3.23
CA SER A 98 16.42 9.23 -4.01
C SER A 98 17.54 10.05 -3.36
N ASP A 99 18.79 9.78 -3.73
CA ASP A 99 19.95 10.58 -3.29
C ASP A 99 19.76 12.08 -3.51
N VAL A 100 19.08 12.47 -4.59
CA VAL A 100 18.84 13.88 -4.91
C VAL A 100 17.80 14.49 -3.97
N GLY A 101 16.71 13.78 -3.68
CA GLY A 101 15.71 14.21 -2.71
C GLY A 101 16.30 14.31 -1.31
N LYS A 102 17.00 13.26 -0.87
CA LYS A 102 17.70 13.21 0.42
C LYS A 102 18.66 14.38 0.59
N ARG A 103 19.58 14.62 -0.36
CA ARG A 103 20.48 15.79 -0.31
C ARG A 103 19.74 17.13 -0.33
N THR A 104 18.60 17.20 -1.02
CA THR A 104 17.79 18.43 -1.04
C THR A 104 17.22 18.72 0.36
N VAL A 105 16.74 17.69 1.06
CA VAL A 105 16.29 17.81 2.46
C VAL A 105 17.47 18.17 3.37
N GLU A 106 18.59 17.46 3.28
CA GLU A 106 19.79 17.70 4.12
C GLU A 106 20.38 19.10 3.92
N SER A 107 20.25 19.68 2.72
CA SER A 107 20.73 21.04 2.44
C SER A 107 19.80 22.14 2.94
N PHE A 108 18.62 21.80 3.48
CA PHE A 108 17.69 22.76 4.02
C PHE A 108 18.02 23.11 5.47
N ALA A 109 18.38 24.38 5.71
CA ALA A 109 18.56 24.91 7.05
C ALA A 109 17.31 25.71 7.46
N PRO A 110 16.48 25.20 8.38
CA PRO A 110 15.33 25.96 8.89
C PRO A 110 15.81 27.16 9.73
N THR A 111 15.02 28.24 9.73
CA THR A 111 15.32 29.42 10.56
C THR A 111 15.08 29.20 12.04
N GLU A 112 14.22 28.24 12.39
CA GLU A 112 13.84 27.89 13.76
C GLU A 112 13.67 26.37 13.89
N GLY A 113 14.01 25.82 15.07
CA GLY A 113 13.90 24.40 15.39
C GLY A 113 15.00 23.52 14.77
N ASP A 114 14.92 22.22 15.02
CA ASP A 114 15.92 21.26 14.56
C ASP A 114 15.94 21.12 13.03
N PRO A 115 17.11 20.79 12.44
CA PRO A 115 17.21 20.50 11.02
C PRO A 115 16.40 19.26 10.63
N PHE A 116 15.97 19.22 9.38
CA PHE A 116 15.42 18.01 8.79
C PHE A 116 16.56 17.11 8.35
N SER A 117 16.44 15.81 8.59
CA SER A 117 17.39 14.82 8.08
C SER A 117 16.67 13.72 7.33
N ALA A 118 17.24 13.33 6.19
CA ALA A 118 16.83 12.16 5.44
C ALA A 118 17.65 10.91 5.85
N SER A 119 18.54 11.04 6.84
CA SER A 119 19.21 9.96 7.53
C SER A 119 18.55 9.72 8.87
N PHE A 120 17.89 8.57 9.00
CA PHE A 120 17.22 8.13 10.21
C PHE A 120 17.16 6.60 10.22
N GLU A 121 17.21 6.01 11.40
CA GLU A 121 16.93 4.59 11.56
C GLU A 121 15.42 4.41 11.53
N THR A 122 14.91 3.89 10.42
CA THR A 122 13.61 3.23 10.47
C THR A 122 13.82 1.92 11.21
N VAL A 123 13.10 1.69 12.31
CA VAL A 123 12.82 0.32 12.72
C VAL A 123 12.12 -0.30 11.53
N ALA A 124 12.83 -1.12 10.77
CA ALA A 124 12.26 -1.83 9.66
C ALA A 124 10.99 -2.50 10.18
N ALA A 125 9.85 -2.26 9.52
CA ALA A 125 8.73 -3.16 9.68
C ALA A 125 9.32 -4.56 9.54
N PRO A 126 9.07 -5.48 10.48
CA PRO A 126 9.73 -6.78 10.47
C PRO A 126 9.62 -7.31 9.05
N GLU A 127 10.77 -7.44 8.40
CA GLU A 127 10.90 -8.17 7.15
C GLU A 127 10.13 -9.45 7.44
N SER A 128 9.00 -9.65 6.75
CA SER A 128 8.21 -10.85 7.00
C SER A 128 9.18 -11.98 6.79
N ASP A 129 9.53 -12.71 7.85
CA ASP A 129 10.29 -13.94 7.73
C ASP A 129 9.63 -14.69 6.59
N ALA A 130 10.35 -14.82 5.47
CA ALA A 130 9.80 -15.46 4.29
C ALA A 130 9.43 -16.86 4.75
N ILE A 131 8.13 -17.12 4.91
CA ILE A 131 7.67 -18.43 5.31
C ILE A 131 8.08 -19.36 4.17
N GLU A 132 8.93 -20.33 4.49
CA GLU A 132 9.47 -21.26 3.50
C GLU A 132 8.31 -22.04 2.87
N GLY A 133 8.21 -22.03 1.54
CA GLY A 133 7.14 -22.69 0.80
C GLY A 133 6.96 -22.15 -0.62
N ASP A 134 6.24 -22.89 -1.45
CA ASP A 134 5.91 -22.49 -2.83
C ASP A 134 4.69 -21.55 -2.84
N ALA A 135 4.95 -20.24 -2.89
CA ALA A 135 3.89 -19.23 -2.91
C ALA A 135 2.99 -19.29 -4.15
N LEU A 136 3.47 -19.79 -5.30
CA LEU A 136 2.64 -19.93 -6.51
C LEU A 136 1.68 -21.10 -6.36
N LEU A 137 2.16 -22.21 -5.80
CA LEU A 137 1.30 -23.32 -5.39
C LEU A 137 0.30 -22.86 -4.33
N GLY A 138 0.76 -22.08 -3.34
CA GLY A 138 -0.07 -21.50 -2.29
C GLY A 138 -1.22 -20.63 -2.81
N GLU A 139 -0.97 -19.80 -3.82
CA GLU A 139 -2.02 -19.01 -4.48
C GLU A 139 -3.09 -19.91 -5.10
N LYS A 140 -2.64 -20.93 -5.85
CA LYS A 140 -3.54 -21.87 -6.54
C LYS A 140 -4.38 -22.65 -5.52
N LEU A 141 -3.75 -23.18 -4.48
CA LEU A 141 -4.43 -23.88 -3.40
C LEU A 141 -5.43 -22.95 -2.70
N SER A 142 -5.02 -21.74 -2.32
CA SER A 142 -5.90 -20.74 -1.70
C SER A 142 -7.14 -20.46 -2.55
N LEU A 143 -6.98 -20.33 -3.87
CA LEU A 143 -8.10 -20.14 -4.79
C LEU A 143 -9.03 -21.35 -4.82
N THR A 144 -8.48 -22.55 -4.93
CA THR A 144 -9.26 -23.81 -4.99
C THR A 144 -10.01 -24.08 -3.70
N HIS A 145 -9.37 -23.82 -2.56
CA HIS A 145 -9.79 -24.30 -1.25
C HIS A 145 -10.54 -23.25 -0.43
N CYS A 146 -10.15 -21.99 -0.54
CA CYS A 146 -10.69 -20.89 0.25
C CYS A 146 -11.54 -19.92 -0.60
N GLY A 147 -11.37 -19.92 -1.92
CA GLY A 147 -11.90 -18.92 -2.85
C GLY A 147 -13.42 -18.84 -2.97
N ARG A 148 -14.15 -19.84 -2.48
CA ARG A 148 -15.63 -19.80 -2.38
C ARG A 148 -16.11 -18.88 -1.27
N CYS A 149 -15.34 -18.79 -0.18
CA CYS A 149 -15.68 -17.94 0.96
C CYS A 149 -14.88 -16.64 0.88
N HIS A 150 -13.57 -16.72 0.74
CA HIS A 150 -12.68 -15.56 0.78
C HIS A 150 -12.34 -15.03 -0.60
N VAL A 151 -12.26 -13.70 -0.74
CA VAL A 151 -11.56 -13.09 -1.87
C VAL A 151 -10.06 -13.27 -1.63
N ILE A 152 -9.41 -14.01 -2.53
CA ILE A 152 -7.99 -14.35 -2.48
C ILE A 152 -7.17 -13.27 -3.18
N GLY A 153 -7.63 -12.84 -4.35
CA GLY A 153 -6.96 -11.85 -5.18
C GLY A 153 -7.84 -11.36 -6.35
N PRO A 154 -7.27 -10.65 -7.32
CA PRO A 154 -7.98 -10.14 -8.49
C PRO A 154 -8.79 -11.21 -9.26
N GLN A 155 -8.29 -12.44 -9.28
CA GLN A 155 -8.89 -13.61 -9.93
C GLN A 155 -10.30 -13.96 -9.43
N ASN A 156 -10.64 -13.65 -8.17
CA ASN A 156 -11.96 -13.92 -7.60
C ASN A 156 -12.56 -12.71 -6.87
N ARG A 157 -12.17 -11.49 -7.27
CA ARG A 157 -12.55 -10.21 -6.61
C ARG A 157 -14.04 -10.08 -6.27
N MET A 158 -14.92 -10.62 -7.11
CA MET A 158 -16.38 -10.52 -6.96
C MET A 158 -17.06 -11.86 -6.60
N ASN A 159 -16.27 -12.91 -6.32
CA ASN A 159 -16.76 -14.28 -6.14
C ASN A 159 -16.59 -14.80 -4.70
N GLY A 160 -16.13 -13.97 -3.77
CA GLY A 160 -16.12 -14.29 -2.33
C GLY A 160 -17.43 -13.87 -1.64
N LEU A 161 -17.66 -14.39 -0.43
CA LEU A 161 -18.78 -14.00 0.41
C LEU A 161 -18.49 -12.64 1.06
N GLY A 162 -19.41 -11.70 0.91
CA GLY A 162 -19.25 -10.36 1.50
C GLY A 162 -19.20 -10.33 3.03
N SER A 163 -19.62 -11.41 3.69
CA SER A 163 -19.57 -11.58 5.15
C SER A 163 -18.24 -12.12 5.68
N THR A 164 -17.33 -12.55 4.80
CA THR A 164 -16.00 -13.03 5.20
C THR A 164 -14.92 -12.09 4.69
N PRO A 165 -13.93 -11.72 5.51
CA PRO A 165 -12.86 -10.80 5.10
C PRO A 165 -12.03 -11.40 3.96
N SER A 166 -11.54 -10.56 3.04
CA SER A 166 -10.59 -11.00 2.03
C SER A 166 -9.23 -11.38 2.65
N PHE A 167 -8.42 -12.12 1.92
CA PHE A 167 -7.04 -12.44 2.33
C PHE A 167 -6.24 -11.16 2.59
N ALA A 168 -6.37 -10.14 1.73
CA ALA A 168 -5.69 -8.86 1.91
C ALA A 168 -6.13 -8.14 3.21
N VAL A 169 -7.41 -8.21 3.58
CA VAL A 169 -7.92 -7.64 4.84
C VAL A 169 -7.39 -8.44 6.05
N LEU A 170 -7.43 -9.77 5.99
CA LEU A 170 -6.86 -10.62 7.04
C LEU A 170 -5.36 -10.36 7.21
N ARG A 171 -4.63 -10.15 6.10
CA ARG A 171 -3.19 -9.88 6.09
C ARG A 171 -2.81 -8.55 6.74
N ALA A 172 -3.73 -7.60 6.79
CA ALA A 172 -3.56 -6.31 7.44
C ALA A 172 -3.75 -6.37 8.98
N MET A 173 -4.23 -7.50 9.52
CA MET A 173 -4.44 -7.66 10.96
C MET A 173 -3.11 -7.92 11.70
N PRO A 174 -2.94 -7.44 12.95
CA PRO A 174 -1.71 -7.70 13.71
C PRO A 174 -1.43 -9.18 13.97
N ASP A 175 -2.48 -10.00 14.11
CA ASP A 175 -2.42 -11.42 14.41
C ASP A 175 -2.62 -12.31 13.15
N TRP A 176 -2.42 -11.74 11.95
CA TRP A 176 -2.69 -12.43 10.68
C TRP A 176 -2.00 -13.81 10.63
N SER A 177 -0.74 -13.88 11.04
CA SER A 177 0.06 -15.11 10.96
C SER A 177 -0.59 -16.25 11.75
N ASN A 178 -1.00 -15.98 12.98
CA ASN A 178 -1.70 -16.96 13.83
C ASN A 178 -3.04 -17.38 13.23
N ARG A 179 -3.80 -16.44 12.66
CA ARG A 179 -5.10 -16.73 12.03
C ARG A 179 -4.96 -17.70 10.86
N PHE A 180 -3.95 -17.48 10.01
CA PHE A 180 -3.69 -18.36 8.87
C PHE A 180 -3.06 -19.68 9.30
N GLN A 181 -2.13 -19.70 10.25
CA GLN A 181 -1.52 -20.95 10.73
C GLN A 181 -2.53 -21.86 11.44
N ALA A 182 -3.47 -21.29 12.18
CA ALA A 182 -4.44 -22.06 12.97
C ALA A 182 -5.84 -22.08 12.35
N PHE A 183 -6.00 -21.70 11.06
CA PHE A 183 -7.33 -21.47 10.49
C PHE A 183 -8.25 -22.69 10.63
N PHE A 184 -7.70 -23.91 10.46
CA PHE A 184 -8.40 -25.19 10.59
C PHE A 184 -8.98 -25.43 11.99
N ALA A 185 -8.48 -24.73 13.01
CA ALA A 185 -8.96 -24.77 14.39
C ALA A 185 -9.88 -23.57 14.74
N LEU A 186 -10.00 -22.57 13.86
CA LEU A 186 -10.78 -21.35 14.07
C LEU A 186 -12.11 -21.39 13.33
N ASN A 187 -13.20 -21.13 14.04
CA ASN A 187 -14.54 -21.13 13.46
C ASN A 187 -14.64 -20.19 12.23
N PRO A 188 -15.32 -20.62 11.15
CA PRO A 188 -16.14 -21.84 11.05
C PRO A 188 -15.39 -23.10 10.56
N HIS A 189 -14.09 -23.02 10.28
CA HIS A 189 -13.33 -24.05 9.54
C HIS A 189 -13.26 -25.45 10.16
N PRO A 190 -13.21 -25.66 11.49
CA PRO A 190 -13.12 -27.00 12.07
C PRO A 190 -14.26 -27.93 11.65
N SER A 191 -15.41 -27.37 11.26
CA SER A 191 -16.57 -28.15 10.83
C SER A 191 -16.44 -28.77 9.44
N PHE A 192 -15.46 -28.33 8.62
CA PHE A 192 -15.29 -28.79 7.25
C PHE A 192 -13.83 -28.83 6.77
N THR A 193 -12.85 -28.67 7.65
CA THR A 193 -11.43 -28.67 7.31
C THR A 193 -10.69 -29.81 8.00
N GLN A 194 -9.84 -30.50 7.24
CA GLN A 194 -8.88 -31.44 7.79
C GLN A 194 -7.48 -31.18 7.23
N ILE A 195 -6.50 -31.23 8.12
CA ILE A 195 -5.09 -31.25 7.78
C ILE A 195 -4.58 -32.67 8.07
N GLU A 196 -4.03 -33.32 7.04
CA GLU A 196 -3.53 -34.69 7.12
C GLU A 196 -2.49 -34.82 8.25
N GLY A 197 -2.65 -35.84 9.08
CA GLY A 197 -1.75 -36.11 10.21
C GLY A 197 -1.87 -35.13 11.39
N ILE A 198 -2.71 -34.08 11.30
CA ILE A 198 -2.83 -33.06 12.34
C ILE A 198 -4.24 -33.03 12.94
N THR A 199 -5.28 -32.91 12.12
CA THR A 199 -6.67 -32.85 12.61
C THR A 199 -7.26 -34.24 12.74
N ALA A 200 -8.13 -34.44 13.73
CA ALA A 200 -8.89 -35.67 13.87
C ALA A 200 -9.86 -35.89 12.67
N PRO A 201 -10.20 -37.15 12.35
CA PRO A 201 -11.29 -37.44 11.43
C PRO A 201 -12.61 -36.81 11.92
N PHE A 202 -13.48 -36.41 11.00
CA PHE A 202 -14.84 -35.99 11.38
C PHE A 202 -15.58 -37.12 12.08
N ASP A 203 -16.37 -36.76 13.08
CA ASP A 203 -17.28 -37.68 13.75
C ASP A 203 -18.31 -38.21 12.73
N PRO A 204 -18.43 -39.53 12.52
CA PRO A 204 -19.42 -40.11 11.61
C PRO A 204 -20.86 -39.67 11.91
N GLU A 205 -21.17 -39.36 13.18
CA GLU A 205 -22.50 -38.88 13.61
C GLU A 205 -22.69 -37.37 13.39
N ARG A 206 -21.63 -36.64 13.00
CA ARG A 206 -21.65 -35.20 12.72
C ARG A 206 -20.87 -34.90 11.43
N PRO A 207 -21.38 -35.35 10.28
CA PRO A 207 -20.69 -35.14 9.01
C PRO A 207 -20.55 -33.64 8.69
N PRO A 208 -19.51 -33.25 7.94
CA PRO A 208 -19.32 -31.87 7.50
C PRO A 208 -20.53 -31.31 6.75
N PRO A 209 -20.90 -30.03 6.98
CA PRO A 209 -22.05 -29.41 6.34
C PRO A 209 -21.82 -29.10 4.85
N ILE A 210 -20.58 -29.18 4.38
CA ILE A 210 -20.15 -28.93 3.01
C ILE A 210 -19.06 -29.94 2.63
N HIS A 211 -18.75 -30.05 1.33
CA HIS A 211 -17.62 -30.88 0.89
C HIS A 211 -16.34 -30.44 1.64
N PRO A 212 -15.65 -31.36 2.34
CA PRO A 212 -14.51 -31.00 3.15
C PRO A 212 -13.36 -30.44 2.34
N LEU A 213 -12.66 -29.52 2.98
CA LEU A 213 -11.32 -29.13 2.66
C LEU A 213 -10.34 -30.16 3.23
N MET A 214 -9.48 -30.70 2.38
CA MET A 214 -8.38 -31.58 2.79
C MET A 214 -7.07 -30.93 2.34
N LEU A 215 -6.12 -30.79 3.24
CA LEU A 215 -4.78 -30.30 2.94
C LEU A 215 -3.73 -31.19 3.63
N THR A 216 -2.56 -31.30 3.01
CA THR A 216 -1.34 -31.79 3.66
C THR A 216 -0.62 -30.66 4.40
N GLN A 217 0.39 -30.99 5.20
CA GLN A 217 1.24 -29.98 5.84
C GLN A 217 1.99 -29.13 4.79
N ASP A 218 2.54 -29.75 3.75
CA ASP A 218 3.26 -29.03 2.68
C ASP A 218 2.35 -28.05 1.92
N GLU A 219 1.08 -28.43 1.70
CA GLU A 219 0.09 -27.56 1.07
C GLU A 219 -0.33 -26.40 1.99
N LEU A 220 -0.42 -26.65 3.30
CA LEU A 220 -0.62 -25.59 4.29
C LEU A 220 0.56 -24.61 4.26
N ASP A 221 1.79 -25.10 4.26
CA ASP A 221 3.00 -24.27 4.23
C ASP A 221 3.08 -23.45 2.94
N ALA A 222 2.71 -24.02 1.79
CA ALA A 222 2.57 -23.28 0.54
C ALA A 222 1.56 -22.12 0.65
N ILE A 223 0.38 -22.36 1.24
CA ILE A 223 -0.63 -21.32 1.50
C ILE A 223 -0.06 -20.22 2.42
N LEU A 224 0.66 -20.59 3.49
CA LEU A 224 1.28 -19.62 4.40
C LEU A 224 2.37 -18.80 3.71
N ALA A 225 3.19 -19.42 2.86
CA ALA A 225 4.18 -18.74 2.03
C ALA A 225 3.51 -17.71 1.12
N TYR A 226 2.43 -18.08 0.43
CA TYR A 226 1.64 -17.13 -0.37
C TYR A 226 1.13 -15.94 0.46
N VAL A 227 0.48 -16.21 1.59
CA VAL A 227 -0.11 -15.17 2.44
C VAL A 227 0.96 -14.24 3.03
N SER A 228 2.17 -14.73 3.31
CA SER A 228 3.25 -13.86 3.81
C SER A 228 3.60 -12.73 2.83
N VAL A 229 3.52 -13.00 1.52
CA VAL A 229 3.98 -12.10 0.46
C VAL A 229 2.86 -11.28 -0.22
N ILE A 230 1.58 -11.58 0.03
CA ILE A 230 0.49 -10.77 -0.53
C ILE A 230 0.44 -9.37 0.10
N ARG A 231 0.08 -8.37 -0.71
CA ARG A 231 -0.11 -7.00 -0.24
C ARG A 231 -1.31 -6.95 0.73
N ALA A 232 -1.06 -6.47 1.94
CA ALA A 232 -2.10 -6.15 2.91
C ALA A 232 -3.02 -5.05 2.36
N ALA A 233 -4.32 -5.14 2.67
CA ALA A 233 -5.26 -4.08 2.34
C ALA A 233 -4.94 -2.81 3.12
N ASP A 234 -5.07 -1.65 2.48
CA ASP A 234 -5.08 -0.38 3.20
C ASP A 234 -6.45 -0.18 3.84
N LEU A 235 -6.48 -0.15 5.17
CA LEU A 235 -7.69 -0.02 5.96
C LEU A 235 -7.95 1.43 6.43
N GLY A 236 -7.04 2.36 6.14
CA GLY A 236 -7.09 3.77 6.57
C GLY A 236 -6.87 3.99 8.08
N ALA A 237 -7.34 3.08 8.93
CA ALA A 237 -7.11 3.05 10.37
C ALA A 237 -7.02 1.60 10.88
N PRO A 238 -6.36 1.33 12.03
CA PRO A 238 -6.32 0.00 12.62
C PRO A 238 -7.72 -0.54 12.93
N LEU A 239 -7.96 -1.83 12.65
CA LEU A 239 -9.22 -2.48 12.98
C LEU A 239 -9.39 -2.53 14.50
N LYS A 240 -10.58 -2.13 14.98
CA LYS A 240 -10.99 -2.38 16.35
C LYS A 240 -11.43 -3.85 16.43
N LEU A 241 -10.59 -4.68 17.04
CA LEU A 241 -10.94 -6.07 17.34
C LEU A 241 -12.10 -6.07 18.35
N GLN A 242 -13.18 -6.79 18.05
CA GLN A 242 -14.31 -7.02 18.94
C GLN A 242 -14.10 -8.31 19.75
#